data_AF-A0A914EPX0-F1
#
_entry.id   AF-A0A914EPX0-F1
#
_cell.length_a   1.000
_cell.length_b   1.000
_cell.length_c   1.000
_cell.angle_alpha   90.00
_cell.angle_beta   90.00
_cell.angle_gamma   90.00
#
_symmetry.space_group_name_H-M   'P 1'
#
loop_
_entity.id
_entity.type
_entity.pdbx_description
1 polymer ?
#
loop_
_entity_poly.entity_id
_entity_poly.type
_entity_poly.pdbx_seq_one_letter_code
_entity_poly.pdbx_strand_id
1 'polypeptide(L)' 'MCAEEIKTGEDMTVEQKTIHKSCFKCAFCGVAVRIGACARDHSLESRYGLKYFCSDHMLLPPGEKAAQMDKLGIKKKGR' A
#
# COMPACT_ATOMS: atom_id res chain seq x y z
N MET A 1 -2.09 1.97 6.66
CA MET A 1 -2.92 3.18 6.49
C MET A 1 -2.21 4.33 7.18
N CYS A 2 -2.12 5.47 6.50
CA CYS A 2 -1.56 6.70 7.02
C CYS A 2 -2.42 7.11 8.25
N ALA A 3 -1.80 7.51 9.36
CA ALA A 3 -2.51 7.85 10.61
C ALA A 3 -3.07 9.29 10.60
N GLU A 4 -3.07 9.93 9.44
CA GLU A 4 -3.57 11.29 9.24
C GLU A 4 -5.00 11.26 8.71
N GLU A 5 -5.79 12.22 9.19
CA GLU A 5 -7.15 12.46 8.72
C GLU A 5 -7.14 12.73 7.21
N ILE A 6 -8.07 12.10 6.51
CA ILE A 6 -8.32 12.37 5.10
C ILE A 6 -9.00 13.75 5.03
N LYS A 7 -8.26 14.76 4.57
CA LYS A 7 -8.85 16.06 4.24
C LYS A 7 -9.74 15.91 3.01
N THR A 8 -10.93 16.49 3.11
CA THR A 8 -11.99 16.45 2.08
C THR A 8 -11.44 16.85 0.71
N GLY A 9 -11.46 15.92 -0.26
CA GLY A 9 -11.04 16.16 -1.65
C GLY A 9 -9.73 15.48 -2.07
N GLU A 10 -8.95 14.95 -1.13
CA GLU A 10 -7.71 14.19 -1.39
C GLU A 10 -7.90 12.67 -1.30
N ASP A 11 -9.12 12.19 -1.11
CA ASP A 11 -9.45 10.78 -1.15
C ASP A 11 -9.77 10.25 -2.55
N MET A 12 -9.52 8.96 -2.72
CA MET A 12 -10.03 8.13 -3.78
C MET A 12 -10.67 6.90 -3.16
N THR A 13 -11.81 6.49 -3.71
CA THR A 13 -12.43 5.21 -3.42
C THR A 13 -11.80 4.15 -4.31
N VAL A 14 -10.99 3.27 -3.75
CA VAL A 14 -10.44 2.10 -4.44
C VAL A 14 -11.03 0.85 -3.80
N GLU A 15 -11.78 0.08 -4.59
CA GLU A 15 -12.41 -1.17 -4.13
C GLU A 15 -13.19 -1.04 -2.82
N GLN A 16 -14.09 -0.04 -2.74
CA GLN A 16 -14.90 0.28 -1.55
C GLN A 16 -14.11 0.76 -0.31
N LYS A 17 -12.81 1.08 -0.46
CA LYS A 17 -11.99 1.67 0.60
C LYS A 17 -11.54 3.08 0.22
N THR A 18 -11.76 4.01 1.13
CA THR A 18 -11.31 5.39 1.02
C THR A 18 -9.83 5.46 1.37
N ILE A 19 -9.00 5.90 0.44
CA ILE A 19 -7.56 6.05 0.60
C ILE A 19 -7.13 7.41 0.05
N HIS A 20 -6.12 8.06 0.65
CA HIS A 20 -5.58 9.28 0.05
C HIS A 20 -4.98 8.99 -1.32
N LYS A 21 -5.18 9.89 -2.29
CA LYS A 21 -4.52 9.87 -3.60
C LYS A 21 -3.01 9.71 -3.47
N SER A 22 -2.43 10.45 -2.53
CA SER A 22 -1.01 10.45 -2.20
C SER A 22 -0.53 9.19 -1.47
N CYS A 23 -1.44 8.45 -0.82
CA CYS A 23 -1.15 7.16 -0.20
C CYS A 23 -1.32 5.98 -1.18
N PHE A 24 -1.91 6.19 -2.37
CA PHE A 24 -2.04 5.17 -3.42
C PHE A 24 -0.75 5.04 -4.25
N LYS A 25 0.29 4.56 -3.58
CA LYS A 25 1.61 4.34 -4.16
C LYS A 25 2.14 2.96 -3.78
N CYS A 26 3.08 2.47 -4.57
CA CYS A 26 3.74 1.20 -4.34
C CYS A 26 4.48 1.25 -3.00
N ALA A 27 4.16 0.34 -2.09
CA ALA A 27 4.84 0.23 -0.81
C ALA A 27 6.30 -0.25 -0.92
N PHE A 28 6.72 -0.72 -2.10
CA PHE A 28 8.07 -1.22 -2.37
C PHE A 28 9.01 -0.13 -2.91
N CYS A 29 8.58 0.63 -3.92
CA CYS A 29 9.41 1.64 -4.60
C CYS A 29 8.87 3.07 -4.47
N GLY A 30 7.70 3.27 -3.87
CA GLY A 30 7.07 4.59 -3.71
C GLY A 30 6.43 5.17 -4.96
N VAL A 31 6.48 4.49 -6.11
CA VAL A 31 5.86 4.97 -7.36
C VAL A 31 4.34 5.05 -7.22
N ALA A 32 3.74 6.12 -7.74
CA ALA A 32 2.27 6.23 -7.80
C ALA A 32 1.72 5.09 -8.64
N VAL A 33 0.77 4.34 -8.08
CA VAL A 33 0.13 3.23 -8.80
C VAL A 33 -1.20 3.70 -9.39
N ARG A 34 -1.62 3.09 -10.50
CA ARG A 34 -2.90 3.37 -11.13
C ARG A 34 -3.94 2.34 -10.71
N ILE A 35 -5.18 2.80 -10.59
CA ILE A 35 -6.32 1.93 -10.29
C ILE A 35 -6.44 0.94 -11.45
N GLY A 36 -6.50 -0.36 -11.15
CA GLY A 36 -6.49 -1.44 -12.14
C GLY A 36 -5.11 -1.94 -12.58
N ALA A 37 -4.02 -1.22 -12.27
CA ALA A 37 -2.64 -1.63 -12.56
C ALA A 37 -1.80 -1.76 -11.29
N CYS A 38 -2.42 -2.24 -10.22
CA CYS A 38 -1.78 -2.51 -8.94
C CYS A 38 -2.27 -3.84 -8.37
N ALA A 39 -1.45 -4.47 -7.53
CA ALA A 39 -1.88 -5.62 -6.74
C ALA A 39 -1.77 -5.36 -5.25
N ARG A 40 -2.56 -6.13 -4.51
CA ARG A 40 -2.52 -6.22 -3.06
C ARG A 40 -1.99 -7.58 -2.66
N ASP A 41 -1.24 -7.63 -1.57
CA ASP A 41 -0.66 -8.85 -1.06
C ASP A 41 -1.32 -9.22 0.26
N HIS A 42 -2.25 -10.17 0.22
CA HIS A 42 -3.02 -10.58 1.39
C HIS A 42 -2.13 -11.09 2.54
N SER A 43 -0.97 -11.69 2.23
CA SER A 43 -0.01 -12.16 3.22
C SER A 43 0.55 -10.99 4.04
N LEU A 44 0.78 -9.85 3.38
CA LEU A 44 1.30 -8.64 4.00
C LEU A 44 0.20 -7.76 4.59
N GLU A 45 -1.02 -7.84 4.07
CA GLU A 45 -2.17 -7.10 4.59
C GLU A 45 -2.41 -7.38 6.08
N SER A 46 -2.24 -8.63 6.52
CA SER A 46 -2.38 -8.99 7.92
C SER A 46 -1.37 -8.28 8.84
N ARG A 47 -0.15 -8.03 8.34
CA ARG A 47 0.96 -7.49 9.15
C ARG A 47 1.13 -5.97 9.01
N TYR A 48 0.96 -5.45 7.79
CA TYR A 48 1.21 -4.05 7.43
C TYR A 48 -0.07 -3.27 7.08
N GLY A 49 -1.22 -3.95 7.06
CA GLY A 49 -2.47 -3.42 6.57
C GLY A 49 -2.51 -3.30 5.05
N LEU A 50 -3.53 -2.61 4.54
CA LEU A 50 -3.72 -2.40 3.10
C LEU A 50 -2.48 -1.73 2.46
N LYS A 51 -1.82 -2.45 1.55
CA LYS A 51 -0.61 -2.01 0.85
C LYS A 51 -0.69 -2.41 -0.61
N TYR A 52 -0.33 -1.47 -1.47
CA TYR A 52 -0.42 -1.61 -2.92
C TYR A 52 0.98 -1.78 -3.52
N PHE A 53 1.07 -2.56 -4.58
CA PHE A 53 2.29 -2.79 -5.35
C PHE A 53 2.04 -2.47 -6.82
N CYS A 54 3.00 -1.82 -7.48
CA CYS A 54 2.92 -1.54 -8.90
C CYS A 54 3.06 -2.82 -9.72
N SER A 55 2.79 -2.76 -11.01
CA SER A 55 2.88 -3.89 -11.96
C SER A 55 4.24 -4.60 -11.94
N ASP A 56 5.31 -3.86 -11.65
CA ASP A 56 6.67 -4.37 -11.58
C ASP A 56 6.92 -5.17 -10.28
N HIS A 57 6.39 -4.66 -9.17
CA HIS A 57 6.61 -5.24 -7.84
C HIS A 57 5.44 -6.10 -7.34
N MET A 58 4.33 -6.22 -8.08
CA MET A 58 3.18 -7.03 -7.69
C MET A 58 3.50 -8.53 -7.73
N LEU A 59 4.36 -8.94 -8.67
CA LEU A 59 4.79 -10.33 -8.84
C LEU A 59 5.95 -10.71 -7.91
N LEU A 60 6.55 -9.74 -7.20
CA LEU A 60 7.61 -10.06 -6.25
C LEU A 60 7.09 -10.93 -5.10
N PRO A 61 7.91 -11.84 -4.58
CA PRO A 61 7.51 -12.66 -3.46
C PRO A 61 7.28 -11.80 -2.19
N PRO A 62 6.38 -12.25 -1.30
CA PRO A 62 6.04 -11.52 -0.08
C PRO A 62 7.25 -11.34 0.86
N GLY A 63 8.26 -12.21 0.79
CA GLY A 63 9.51 -12.07 1.56
C GLY A 63 10.30 -10.82 1.19
N GLU A 64 10.54 -10.60 -0.11
CA GLU A 64 11.22 -9.40 -0.64
C GLU A 64 10.43 -8.13 -0.29
N LYS A 65 9.11 -8.16 -0.53
CA LYS A 65 8.21 -7.08 -0.19
C LYS A 65 8.26 -6.75 1.31
N ALA A 66 8.20 -7.76 2.18
CA ALA A 66 8.26 -7.57 3.62
C ALA A 66 9.61 -6.96 4.06
N ALA A 67 10.72 -7.44 3.51
CA ALA A 67 12.06 -6.92 3.82
C ALA A 67 12.19 -5.45 3.41
N GLN A 68 11.69 -5.08 2.23
CA GLN A 68 11.69 -3.70 1.77
C GLN A 68 10.80 -2.81 2.63
N MET A 69 9.61 -3.29 2.99
CA MET A 69 8.69 -2.53 3.83
C MET A 69 9.24 -2.32 5.24
N ASP A 70 9.99 -3.28 5.76
CA ASP A 70 10.71 -3.15 7.03
C ASP A 70 11.84 -2.10 6.93
N LYS A 71 12.64 -2.15 5.84
CA LYS A 71 13.65 -1.12 5.53
C LYS A 71 13.06 0.28 5.41
N LEU A 72 11.89 0.41 4.80
CA LEU A 72 11.17 1.67 4.64
C LEU A 72 10.46 2.14 5.93
N GLY A 73 10.52 1.36 7.01
CA GLY A 73 9.87 1.70 8.27
C GLY A 73 8.34 1.73 8.17
N ILE A 74 7.75 0.94 7.27
CA ILE A 74 6.30 0.87 7.10
C ILE A 74 5.68 0.36 8.41
N LYS A 75 4.87 1.20 9.06
CA LYS A 75 4.19 0.86 10.31
C LYS A 75 3.35 -0.41 10.15
N LYS A 76 3.72 -1.46 10.88
CA LYS A 76 2.96 -2.70 11.03
C LYS A 76 1.67 -2.38 11.77
N LYS A 77 0.53 -2.83 11.26
CA LYS A 77 -0.75 -2.63 11.95
C LYS A 77 -0.84 -3.68 13.05
N GLY A 78 -0.27 -3.36 14.22
CA GLY A 78 -0.44 -4.13 15.44
C GLY A 78 -1.92 -4.14 15.83
N ARG A 79 -2.41 -5.32 16.18
CA ARG A 79 -3.79 -5.59 16.58
C ARG A 79 -4.17 -4.85 17.85
#